data_AF-A0A1G2CNF5-F1
#
_entry.id   AF-A0A1G2CNF5-F1
#
_cell.length_a   1.000
_cell.length_b   1.000
_cell.length_c   1.000
_cell.angle_alpha   90.00
_cell.angle_beta   90.00
_cell.angle_gamma   90.00
#
_symmetry.space_group_name_H-M   'P 1'
#
loop_
_entity.id
_entity.type
_entity.pdbx_description
1 polymer ?
#
loop_
_entity_poly.entity_id
_entity_poly.type
_entity_poly.pdbx_seq_one_letter_code
_entity_poly.pdbx_strand_id
1 'polypeptide(L)'
;MVKQILHKHGEENLKAQKVINMAVGSISKIPGMVLEKRYCPEIIQQIDSVIGLLKSARAELLRGHLDSCLSERLKNDKEGTIKELLKIYNIK
;
A
#
# COMPACT_ATOMS: atom_id res chain seq x y z
N MET A 1 14.91 9.66 14.67
CA MET A 1 13.44 9.59 14.53
C MET A 1 13.03 10.62 13.49
N VAL A 2 12.59 10.19 12.30
CA VAL A 2 12.02 11.12 11.31
C VAL A 2 10.68 11.56 11.89
N LYS A 3 10.54 12.85 12.23
CA LYS A 3 9.27 13.42 12.69
C LYS A 3 8.21 13.04 11.67
N GLN A 4 7.26 12.22 12.09
CA GLN A 4 6.07 11.91 11.33
C GLN A 4 5.27 13.21 11.26
N ILE A 5 5.37 13.92 10.13
CA ILE A 5 4.52 15.06 9.86
C ILE A 5 3.10 14.49 9.79
N LEU A 6 2.27 14.83 10.77
CA LEU A 6 0.84 14.56 10.74
C LEU A 6 0.31 15.15 9.43
N HIS A 7 -0.14 14.29 8.52
CA HIS A 7 -0.76 14.69 7.26
C HIS A 7 -1.90 15.66 7.56
N LYS A 8 -1.80 16.91 7.10
CA LYS A 8 -2.90 17.87 7.21
C LYS A 8 -3.66 18.10 5.92
N HIS A 9 -3.16 17.75 4.74
CA HIS A 9 -3.83 18.03 3.48
C HIS A 9 -3.67 16.85 2.52
N GLY A 10 -4.79 16.24 2.12
CA GLY A 10 -4.89 15.15 1.16
C GLY A 10 -6.18 14.40 1.40
N GLU A 11 -7.05 14.31 0.40
CA GLU A 11 -8.29 13.53 0.46
C GLU A 11 -8.03 12.15 1.10
N GLU A 12 -8.96 11.66 1.91
CA GLU A 12 -8.92 10.29 2.38
C GLU A 12 -8.71 9.37 1.17
N ASN A 13 -7.69 8.52 1.21
CA ASN A 13 -7.42 7.59 0.11
C ASN A 13 -8.42 6.43 0.18
N LEU A 14 -9.71 6.75 0.02
CA LEU A 14 -10.85 5.85 0.16
C LEU A 14 -10.72 4.66 -0.79
N LYS A 15 -10.07 4.85 -1.95
CA LYS A 15 -9.75 3.76 -2.87
C LYS A 15 -8.76 2.78 -2.26
N ALA A 16 -7.61 3.26 -1.79
CA ALA A 16 -6.65 2.40 -1.09
C ALA A 16 -7.29 1.70 0.11
N GLN A 17 -8.06 2.43 0.93
CA GLN A 17 -8.74 1.87 2.10
C GLN A 17 -9.73 0.76 1.72
N LYS A 18 -10.55 0.95 0.67
CA LYS A 18 -11.46 -0.08 0.15
C LYS A 18 -10.69 -1.34 -0.28
N VAL A 19 -9.59 -1.18 -1.01
CA VAL A 19 -8.76 -2.32 -1.47
C VAL A 19 -8.08 -3.03 -0.31
N ILE A 20 -7.61 -2.29 0.70
CA ILE A 20 -7.06 -2.87 1.94
C ILE A 20 -8.13 -3.69 2.66
N ASN A 21 -9.35 -3.19 2.80
CA ASN A 21 -10.44 -3.93 3.44
C ASN A 21 -10.76 -5.24 2.70
N MET A 22 -10.72 -5.22 1.36
CA MET A 22 -10.85 -6.45 0.56
C MET A 22 -9.69 -7.43 0.81
N ALA A 23 -8.45 -6.92 0.91
CA ALA A 23 -7.29 -7.74 1.24
C ALA A 23 -7.41 -8.37 2.63
N VAL A 24 -7.87 -7.61 3.64
CA VAL A 24 -8.11 -8.08 5.01
C VAL A 24 -9.18 -9.18 5.04
N GLY A 25 -10.30 -9.01 4.33
CA GLY A 25 -11.33 -10.04 4.23
C GLY A 25 -10.87 -11.29 3.48
N SER A 26 -9.93 -11.15 2.55
CA SER A 26 -9.40 -12.26 1.76
C SER A 26 -8.31 -13.04 2.50
N ILE A 27 -7.43 -12.33 3.22
CA ILE A 27 -6.33 -12.95 3.98
C ILE A 27 -6.83 -13.69 5.22
N SER A 28 -7.90 -13.19 5.87
CA SER A 28 -8.47 -13.82 7.07
C SER A 28 -9.01 -15.24 6.83
N LYS A 29 -9.33 -15.58 5.57
CA LYS A 29 -9.82 -16.91 5.16
C LYS A 29 -8.70 -17.94 4.99
N ILE A 30 -7.47 -17.49 4.66
CA ILE A 30 -6.34 -18.36 4.32
C ILE A 30 -5.99 -19.36 5.44
N PRO A 31 -5.92 -18.97 6.72
CA PRO A 31 -5.68 -19.92 7.81
C PRO A 31 -6.72 -21.05 7.86
N GLY A 32 -7.99 -20.75 7.59
CA GLY A 32 -9.05 -21.75 7.49
C GLY A 32 -8.79 -22.76 6.38
N MET A 33 -8.34 -22.31 5.20
CA MET A 33 -7.99 -23.19 4.08
C MET A 33 -6.88 -24.20 4.45
N VAL A 34 -5.91 -23.75 5.25
CA VAL A 34 -4.81 -24.59 5.73
C VAL A 34 -5.32 -25.64 6.72
N LEU A 35 -6.16 -25.23 7.68
CA LEU A 35 -6.76 -26.14 8.66
C LEU A 35 -7.68 -27.19 8.00
N GLU A 36 -8.40 -26.78 6.97
CA GLU A 36 -9.25 -27.64 6.13
C GLU A 36 -8.45 -28.57 5.21
N LYS A 37 -7.11 -28.47 5.18
CA LYS A 37 -6.22 -29.23 4.28
C LYS A 37 -6.61 -29.11 2.80
N ARG A 38 -7.02 -27.91 2.38
CA ARG A 38 -7.33 -27.62 0.96
C ARG A 38 -6.11 -27.84 0.07
N TYR A 39 -6.36 -28.09 -1.22
CA TYR A 39 -5.30 -28.35 -2.18
C TYR A 39 -4.33 -27.16 -2.25
N CYS A 40 -3.04 -27.42 -2.01
CA CYS A 40 -2.03 -26.36 -1.82
C CYS A 40 -2.02 -25.28 -2.93
N PRO A 41 -2.16 -25.62 -4.23
CA PRO A 41 -2.28 -24.62 -5.28
C PRO A 41 -3.44 -23.63 -5.12
N GLU A 42 -4.57 -24.03 -4.53
CA GLU A 42 -5.67 -23.11 -4.24
C GLU A 42 -5.31 -22.11 -3.15
N ILE A 43 -4.61 -22.56 -2.11
CA ILE A 43 -4.11 -21.71 -1.02
C ILE A 43 -3.09 -20.72 -1.58
N ILE A 44 -2.18 -21.18 -2.44
CA ILE A 44 -1.20 -20.33 -3.12
C ILE A 44 -1.91 -19.29 -3.99
N GLN A 45 -2.89 -19.70 -4.79
CA GLN A 45 -3.66 -18.79 -5.65
C GLN A 45 -4.42 -17.72 -4.83
N GLN A 46 -4.94 -18.08 -3.65
CA GLN A 46 -5.58 -17.14 -2.73
C GLN A 46 -4.56 -16.15 -2.15
N ILE A 47 -3.37 -16.61 -1.76
CA ILE A 47 -2.27 -15.75 -1.30
C ILE A 47 -1.87 -14.77 -2.41
N ASP A 48 -1.69 -15.24 -3.64
CA ASP A 48 -1.32 -14.39 -4.79
C ASP A 48 -2.38 -13.33 -5.09
N SER A 49 -3.66 -13.69 -4.93
CA SER A 49 -4.77 -12.74 -5.04
C SER A 49 -4.69 -11.63 -3.99
N VAL A 50 -4.38 -11.98 -2.73
CA VAL A 50 -4.15 -11.00 -1.65
C VAL A 50 -2.94 -10.11 -1.97
N ILE A 51 -1.84 -10.69 -2.45
CA ILE A 51 -0.66 -9.92 -2.88
C ILE A 51 -1.03 -8.91 -3.98
N GLY A 52 -1.87 -9.31 -4.94
CA GLY A 52 -2.41 -8.41 -5.97
C GLY A 52 -3.19 -7.23 -5.39
N LEU A 53 -4.08 -7.49 -4.42
CA LEU A 53 -4.81 -6.43 -3.72
C LEU A 53 -3.87 -5.47 -2.98
N LEU A 54 -2.87 -6.00 -2.28
CA LEU A 54 -1.89 -5.18 -1.55
C LEU A 54 -1.03 -4.32 -2.50
N LYS A 55 -0.64 -4.86 -3.66
CA LYS A 55 0.05 -4.10 -4.72
C LYS A 55 -0.83 -2.96 -5.25
N SER A 56 -2.12 -3.22 -5.47
CA SER A 56 -3.08 -2.20 -5.92
C SER A 56 -3.26 -1.10 -4.86
N ALA A 57 -3.46 -1.47 -3.59
CA ALA A 57 -3.57 -0.50 -2.50
C ALA A 57 -2.32 0.37 -2.36
N ARG A 58 -1.13 -0.23 -2.48
CA ARG A 58 0.15 0.50 -2.50
C ARG A 58 0.20 1.53 -3.63
N ALA A 59 -0.24 1.17 -4.83
CA ALA A 59 -0.25 2.06 -5.99
C ALA A 59 -1.20 3.25 -5.77
N GLU A 60 -2.41 3.02 -5.25
CA GLU A 60 -3.37 4.09 -4.94
C GLU A 60 -2.85 5.04 -3.85
N LEU A 61 -2.22 4.52 -2.80
CA LEU A 61 -1.57 5.34 -1.77
C LEU A 61 -0.48 6.23 -2.35
N LEU A 62 0.40 5.64 -3.17
CA LEU A 62 1.47 6.40 -3.80
C LEU A 62 0.91 7.46 -4.74
N ARG A 63 -0.07 7.12 -5.58
CA ARG A 63 -0.71 8.09 -6.48
C ARG A 63 -1.27 9.28 -5.70
N GLY A 64 -2.05 9.02 -4.65
CA GLY A 64 -2.58 10.09 -3.81
C GLY A 64 -1.48 10.95 -3.17
N HIS A 65 -0.36 10.34 -2.76
CA HIS A 65 0.79 11.06 -2.23
C HIS A 65 1.48 11.95 -3.28
N LEU A 66 1.68 11.43 -4.51
CA LEU A 66 2.24 12.18 -5.64
C LEU A 66 1.34 13.36 -6.02
N ASP A 67 0.03 13.15 -6.11
CA ASP A 67 -0.95 14.14 -6.57
C ASP A 67 -1.26 15.22 -5.51
N SER A 68 -0.91 15.00 -4.23
CA SER A 68 -1.17 15.94 -3.13
C SER A 68 0.11 16.40 -2.44
N CYS A 69 0.44 15.84 -1.28
CA CYS A 69 1.49 16.35 -0.38
C CYS A 69 2.86 16.43 -1.05
N LEU A 70 3.20 15.47 -1.90
CA LEU A 70 4.51 15.44 -2.54
C LEU A 70 4.62 16.51 -3.63
N SER A 71 3.57 16.77 -4.42
CA SER A 71 3.58 17.80 -5.46
C SER A 71 3.82 19.22 -4.90
N GLU A 72 3.24 19.51 -3.73
CA GLU A 72 3.43 20.78 -3.03
C GLU A 72 4.85 20.89 -2.46
N ARG A 73 5.34 19.83 -1.82
CA ARG A 73 6.67 19.80 -1.23
C ARG A 73 7.78 19.87 -2.27
N LEU A 74 7.58 19.28 -3.44
CA LEU A 74 8.55 19.31 -4.54
C LEU A 74 8.95 20.73 -4.95
N LYS A 75 8.04 21.71 -4.82
CA LYS A 75 8.30 23.13 -5.13
C LYS A 75 9.29 23.77 -4.16
N ASN A 76 9.34 23.30 -2.92
CA ASN A 76 10.10 23.92 -1.83
C ASN A 76 11.32 23.10 -1.38
N ASP A 77 11.29 21.77 -1.54
CA ASP A 77 12.33 20.83 -1.10
C ASP A 77 12.48 19.68 -2.11
N LYS A 78 13.10 19.98 -3.26
CA LYS A 78 13.28 19.01 -4.35
C LYS A 78 14.13 17.81 -3.93
N GLU A 79 15.26 18.04 -3.24
CA GLU A 79 16.15 16.96 -2.84
C GLU A 79 15.55 16.03 -1.80
N GLY A 80 14.90 16.58 -0.77
CA GLY A 80 14.23 15.78 0.25
C GLY A 80 13.09 14.95 -0.32
N THR A 81 12.36 15.52 -1.28
CA THR A 81 11.29 14.85 -2.03
C THR A 81 11.81 13.67 -2.85
N ILE A 82 12.92 13.84 -3.58
CA ILE A 82 13.54 12.74 -4.35
C ILE A 82 14.07 11.64 -3.41
N LYS A 83 14.73 12.02 -2.31
CA LYS A 83 15.23 11.06 -1.30
C LYS A 83 14.10 10.23 -0.67
N GLU A 84 12.94 10.84 -0.44
CA GLU A 84 11.75 10.15 0.05
C GLU A 84 11.25 9.10 -0.94
N LEU A 85 11.14 9.44 -2.23
CA LEU A 85 10.73 8.48 -3.27
C LEU A 85 11.71 7.32 -3.44
N LEU A 86 13.02 7.59 -3.46
CA LEU A 86 14.05 6.54 -3.53
C LEU A 86 13.92 5.57 -2.36
N LYS A 87 13.65 6.09 -1.15
CA LYS A 87 13.42 5.27 0.04
C LYS A 87 12.16 4.41 -0.07
N ILE A 88 11.03 4.93 -0.59
CA ILE A 88 9.79 4.17 -0.78
C ILE A 88 10.00 2.97 -1.71
N TYR A 89 10.82 3.15 -2.74
CA TYR A 89 11.15 2.13 -3.72
C TYR A 89 12.37 1.27 -3.35
N ASN A 90 12.96 1.49 -2.17
CA ASN A 90 14.18 0.81 -1.72
C ASN A 90 15.32 0.87 -2.76
N ILE A 91 15.41 1.97 -3.51
CA ILE A 91 16.48 2.23 -4.47
C ILE A 91 17.62 2.90 -3.71
N LYS A 92 18.81 2.27 -3.73
CA LYS A 92 20.04 2.81 -3.14
C LYS A 92 20.74 3.76 -4.09
#